data_AF-K9XWH6-F1
#
_entry.id   AF-K9XWH6-F1
#
_cell.length_a   1.000
_cell.length_b   1.000
_cell.length_c   1.000
_cell.angle_alpha   90.00
_cell.angle_beta   90.00
_cell.angle_gamma   90.00
#
_symmetry.space_group_name_H-M   'P 1'
#
loop_
_entity.id
_entity.type
_entity.pdbx_description
1 polymer ?
#
loop_
_entity_poly.entity_id
_entity_poly.type
_entity_poly.pdbx_seq_one_letter_code
_entity_poly.pdbx_strand_id
1 'polypeptide(L)'
;MESILANTLDIFNKHSGWIVWNLFLAFIPLVLSVWLFRWHRHIRSRSLIWWLGFICYFAFLPNAPYLLTDIIHLIGAIRANYSIWIITLVFFPLHLSAIALGGEAYVISLINQSYYLKRIGYKKYIFWTELLTHFLSAIGIYLGRFLRFNSWDIITQPNVLFTSSIDNLTQRVPVLVIFVTFAILTVFYLLMKQVTLGIMLRLRQIIIENDHFRLKD
;
A
#
# COMPACT_ATOMS: atom_id res chain seq x y z
N MET A 1 0.32 38.91 -5.76
CA MET A 1 0.63 37.81 -4.82
C MET A 1 -0.57 36.90 -4.62
N GLU A 2 -1.75 37.45 -4.33
CA GLU A 2 -3.00 36.67 -4.19
C GLU A 2 -3.41 35.90 -5.45
N SER A 3 -3.23 36.46 -6.66
CA SER A 3 -3.55 35.76 -7.91
C SER A 3 -2.65 34.56 -8.20
N ILE A 4 -1.38 34.62 -7.78
CA ILE A 4 -0.43 33.50 -7.89
C ILE A 4 -0.77 32.46 -6.84
N LEU A 5 -1.06 32.86 -5.60
CA LEU A 5 -1.47 31.96 -4.52
C LEU A 5 -2.80 31.25 -4.82
N ALA A 6 -3.80 31.95 -5.35
CA ALA A 6 -5.09 31.38 -5.71
C ALA A 6 -4.99 30.40 -6.89
N ASN A 7 -4.22 30.73 -7.94
CA ASN A 7 -3.93 29.78 -9.02
C ASN A 7 -3.12 28.59 -8.52
N THR A 8 -2.15 28.81 -7.64
CA THR A 8 -1.35 27.72 -7.04
C THR A 8 -2.22 26.82 -6.16
N LEU A 9 -3.19 27.37 -5.42
CA LEU A 9 -4.15 26.63 -4.60
C LEU A 9 -5.16 25.84 -5.44
N ASP A 10 -5.66 26.39 -6.56
CA ASP A 10 -6.57 25.64 -7.45
C ASP A 10 -5.85 24.48 -8.14
N ILE A 11 -4.62 24.72 -8.58
CA ILE A 11 -3.74 23.70 -9.17
C ILE A 11 -3.37 22.64 -8.11
N PHE A 12 -3.05 23.07 -6.89
CA PHE A 12 -2.79 22.18 -5.76
C PHE A 12 -4.04 21.36 -5.42
N ASN A 13 -5.24 21.94 -5.34
CA ASN A 13 -6.45 21.19 -5.03
C ASN A 13 -6.78 20.13 -6.09
N LYS A 14 -6.61 20.45 -7.39
CA LYS A 14 -6.83 19.47 -8.47
C LYS A 14 -5.83 18.31 -8.45
N HIS A 15 -4.55 18.57 -8.18
CA HIS A 15 -3.52 17.52 -8.19
C HIS A 15 -3.38 16.79 -6.84
N SER A 16 -3.49 17.50 -5.72
CA SER A 16 -3.38 16.95 -4.36
C SER A 16 -4.61 16.17 -3.94
N GLY A 17 -5.81 16.52 -4.43
CA GLY A 17 -7.03 15.77 -4.13
C GLY A 17 -6.92 14.29 -4.53
N TRP A 18 -6.25 14.01 -5.66
CA TRP A 18 -6.00 12.65 -6.11
C TRP A 18 -4.98 11.91 -5.24
N ILE A 19 -3.90 12.58 -4.81
CA ILE A 19 -2.89 11.99 -3.91
C ILE A 19 -3.51 11.68 -2.55
N VAL A 20 -4.31 12.59 -2.00
CA VAL A 20 -5.00 12.39 -0.73
C VAL A 20 -5.99 11.23 -0.84
N TRP A 21 -6.70 11.12 -1.96
CA TRP A 21 -7.60 10.01 -2.23
C TRP A 21 -6.86 8.67 -2.32
N ASN A 22 -5.76 8.60 -3.07
CA ASN A 22 -4.95 7.38 -3.15
C ASN A 22 -4.31 7.02 -1.81
N LEU A 23 -3.86 8.02 -1.06
CA LEU A 23 -3.32 7.81 0.28
C LEU A 23 -4.41 7.26 1.21
N PHE A 24 -5.62 7.81 1.16
CA PHE A 24 -6.77 7.26 1.90
C PHE A 24 -7.03 5.80 1.53
N LEU A 25 -7.06 5.45 0.25
CA LEU A 25 -7.23 4.07 -0.22
C LEU A 25 -6.09 3.15 0.25
N ALA A 26 -4.86 3.65 0.33
CA ALA A 26 -3.70 2.91 0.83
C ALA A 26 -3.76 2.61 2.34
N PHE A 27 -4.47 3.42 3.13
CA PHE A 27 -4.67 3.16 4.56
C PHE A 27 -5.76 2.11 4.85
N ILE A 28 -6.71 1.90 3.94
CA ILE A 28 -7.76 0.86 4.09
C ILE A 28 -7.19 -0.53 4.39
N PRO A 29 -6.25 -1.09 3.59
CA PRO A 29 -5.70 -2.42 3.87
C PRO A 29 -4.96 -2.47 5.19
N LEU A 30 -4.32 -1.37 5.63
CA LEU A 30 -3.67 -1.31 6.93
C LEU A 30 -4.68 -1.44 8.07
N VAL A 31 -5.77 -0.67 8.04
CA VAL A 31 -6.84 -0.73 9.05
C VAL A 31 -7.47 -2.13 9.07
N LEU A 32 -7.78 -2.69 7.90
CA LEU A 32 -8.30 -4.05 7.78
C LEU A 32 -7.32 -5.09 8.32
N SER A 33 -6.01 -4.94 8.08
CA SER A 33 -5.00 -5.86 8.61
C SER A 33 -4.98 -5.87 10.14
N VAL A 34 -5.12 -4.70 10.78
CA VAL A 34 -5.15 -4.61 12.25
C VAL A 34 -6.42 -5.26 12.78
N TRP A 35 -7.57 -4.93 12.20
CA TRP A 35 -8.86 -5.50 12.60
C TRP A 35 -8.89 -7.03 12.44
N LEU A 36 -8.49 -7.56 11.27
CA LEU A 36 -8.49 -9.00 10.97
C LEU A 36 -7.44 -9.79 11.75
N PHE A 37 -6.21 -9.27 11.84
CA PHE A 37 -5.05 -10.07 12.25
C PHE A 37 -4.55 -9.77 13.67
N ARG A 38 -4.92 -8.62 14.25
CA ARG A 38 -4.48 -8.20 15.60
C ARG A 38 -5.61 -8.21 16.62
N TRP A 39 -6.77 -7.68 16.28
CA TRP A 39 -7.88 -7.46 17.22
C TRP A 39 -8.63 -8.76 17.57
N HIS A 40 -9.00 -9.57 16.57
CA HIS A 40 -9.79 -10.78 16.76
C HIS A 40 -8.98 -11.93 17.39
N ARG A 41 -8.65 -11.79 18.68
CA ARG A 41 -7.84 -12.72 19.48
C ARG A 41 -8.61 -13.99 19.88
N HIS A 42 -9.94 -13.97 19.89
CA HIS A 42 -10.79 -15.03 20.50
C HIS A 42 -11.89 -15.62 19.60
N ILE A 43 -11.95 -15.30 18.30
CA ILE A 43 -13.02 -15.85 17.46
C ILE A 43 -12.70 -17.32 17.13
N ARG A 44 -13.44 -18.23 17.78
CA ARG A 44 -13.30 -19.70 17.60
C ARG A 44 -13.86 -20.16 16.24
N SER A 45 -14.66 -19.33 15.58
CA SER A 45 -15.25 -19.54 14.25
C SER A 45 -15.13 -18.26 13.42
N ARG A 46 -14.63 -18.39 12.18
CA ARG A 46 -14.52 -17.29 11.21
C ARG A 46 -15.93 -16.91 10.75
N SER A 47 -16.45 -15.78 11.24
CA SER A 47 -17.76 -15.29 10.81
C SER A 47 -17.75 -14.86 9.35
N LEU A 48 -18.93 -14.77 8.73
CA LEU A 48 -19.08 -14.26 7.38
C LEU A 48 -18.47 -12.85 7.22
N ILE A 49 -18.58 -12.01 8.26
CA ILE A 49 -17.98 -10.66 8.31
C ILE A 49 -16.44 -10.72 8.24
N TRP A 50 -15.82 -11.72 8.88
CA TRP A 50 -14.37 -11.90 8.79
C TRP A 50 -13.93 -12.22 7.36
N TRP A 51 -14.65 -13.12 6.67
CA TRP A 51 -14.35 -13.46 5.28
C TRP A 51 -14.58 -12.29 4.32
N LEU A 52 -15.64 -11.51 4.52
CA LEU A 52 -15.87 -10.28 3.76
C LEU A 52 -14.71 -9.30 3.94
N GLY A 53 -14.28 -9.06 5.19
CA GLY A 53 -13.15 -8.20 5.46
C GLY A 53 -11.84 -8.72 4.87
N PHE A 54 -11.63 -10.05 4.85
CA PHE A 54 -10.46 -10.67 4.21
C PHE A 54 -10.45 -10.46 2.69
N ILE A 55 -11.60 -10.60 2.04
CA ILE A 55 -11.75 -10.30 0.60
C ILE A 55 -11.48 -8.81 0.35
N CYS A 56 -12.08 -7.92 1.14
CA CYS A 56 -11.83 -6.48 1.05
C CYS A 56 -10.35 -6.15 1.26
N TYR A 57 -9.69 -6.81 2.22
CA TYR A 57 -8.26 -6.63 2.46
C TYR A 57 -7.46 -6.91 1.19
N PHE A 58 -7.65 -8.06 0.54
CA PHE A 58 -6.92 -8.39 -0.69
C PHE A 58 -7.32 -7.52 -1.90
N ALA A 59 -8.58 -7.06 -1.98
CA ALA A 59 -9.03 -6.18 -3.05
C ALA A 59 -8.45 -4.77 -2.95
N PHE A 60 -8.24 -4.26 -1.73
CA PHE A 60 -7.68 -2.93 -1.48
C PHE A 60 -6.17 -2.93 -1.26
N LEU A 61 -5.57 -4.07 -0.94
CA LEU A 61 -4.13 -4.19 -0.70
C LEU A 61 -3.24 -3.65 -1.82
N PRO A 62 -3.55 -3.83 -3.13
CA PRO A 62 -2.74 -3.27 -4.21
C PRO A 62 -2.65 -1.75 -4.18
N ASN A 63 -3.62 -1.04 -3.58
CA ASN A 63 -3.62 0.43 -3.50
C ASN A 63 -2.50 0.97 -2.60
N ALA A 64 -2.04 0.21 -1.61
CA ALA A 64 -0.94 0.65 -0.74
C ALA A 64 0.41 0.77 -1.49
N PRO A 65 0.90 -0.27 -2.20
CA PRO A 65 2.08 -0.16 -3.02
C PRO A 65 1.84 0.59 -4.34
N TYR A 66 0.58 0.81 -4.77
CA TYR A 66 0.26 1.60 -5.96
C TYR A 66 0.89 3.01 -5.90
N LEU A 67 0.92 3.62 -4.72
CA LEU A 67 1.56 4.92 -4.47
C LEU A 67 3.02 4.96 -4.92
N LEU A 68 3.76 3.84 -4.89
CA LEU A 68 5.14 3.76 -5.40
C LEU A 68 5.21 4.14 -6.90
N THR A 69 4.15 3.85 -7.64
CA THR A 69 4.05 4.11 -9.08
C THR A 69 3.51 5.52 -9.41
N ASP A 70 3.08 6.27 -8.39
CA ASP A 70 2.52 7.62 -8.55
C ASP A 70 3.59 8.69 -8.78
N ILE A 71 4.87 8.32 -8.75
CA ILE A 71 5.98 9.19 -9.17
C ILE A 71 5.82 9.72 -10.61
N ILE A 72 5.05 9.04 -11.45
CA ILE A 72 4.70 9.51 -12.80
C ILE A 72 3.98 10.87 -12.76
N HIS A 73 3.21 11.17 -11.70
CA HIS A 73 2.50 12.44 -11.58
C HIS A 73 3.45 13.58 -11.21
N LEU A 74 4.47 13.31 -10.40
CA LEU A 74 5.57 14.24 -10.17
C LEU A 74 6.31 14.56 -11.49
N ILE A 75 6.58 13.55 -12.33
CA ILE A 75 7.16 13.74 -13.66
C ILE A 75 6.24 14.59 -14.54
N GLY A 76 4.93 14.37 -14.47
CA GLY A 76 3.93 15.20 -15.16
C GLY A 76 4.00 16.67 -14.73
N ALA A 77 4.10 16.94 -13.43
CA ALA A 77 4.26 18.29 -12.90
C ALA A 77 5.56 18.96 -13.38
N ILE A 78 6.66 18.21 -13.44
CA ILE A 78 7.93 18.71 -14.00
C ILE A 78 7.77 19.09 -15.49
N ARG A 79 7.09 18.25 -16.27
CA ARG A 79 6.84 18.50 -17.71
C ARG A 79 5.86 19.64 -17.97
N ALA A 80 4.95 19.92 -17.04
CA ALA A 80 4.00 21.02 -17.12
C ALA A 80 4.64 22.41 -16.88
N ASN A 81 5.97 22.46 -16.71
CA ASN A 81 6.75 23.69 -16.57
C ASN A 81 6.34 24.55 -15.37
N TYR A 82 5.88 23.90 -14.29
CA TYR A 82 5.68 24.55 -13.00
C TYR A 82 7.00 25.11 -12.46
N SER A 83 6.91 26.14 -11.62
CA SER A 83 8.09 26.72 -10.95
C SER A 83 8.89 25.63 -10.23
N ILE A 84 10.20 25.60 -10.44
CA ILE A 84 11.10 24.61 -9.84
C ILE A 84 11.04 24.64 -8.31
N TRP A 85 10.76 25.80 -7.72
CA TRP A 85 10.59 25.96 -6.28
C TRP A 85 9.32 25.26 -5.77
N ILE A 86 8.22 25.34 -6.50
CA ILE A 86 6.96 24.66 -6.15
C ILE A 86 7.14 23.14 -6.28
N ILE A 87 7.80 22.69 -7.36
CA ILE A 87 8.10 21.26 -7.56
C ILE A 87 8.95 20.73 -6.40
N THR A 88 10.03 21.43 -6.07
CA THR A 88 11.04 20.96 -5.10
C THR A 88 10.56 21.06 -3.65
N LEU A 89 9.87 22.13 -3.27
CA LEU A 89 9.48 22.39 -1.88
C LEU A 89 8.10 21.84 -1.53
N VAL A 90 7.21 21.63 -2.51
CA VAL A 90 5.83 21.19 -2.25
C VAL A 90 5.56 19.81 -2.84
N PHE A 91 5.69 19.66 -4.17
CA PHE A 91 5.30 18.41 -4.82
C PHE A 91 6.22 17.24 -4.46
N PHE A 92 7.53 17.46 -4.42
CA PHE A 92 8.49 16.40 -4.14
C PHE A 92 8.32 15.83 -2.71
N PRO A 93 8.31 16.64 -1.62
CA PRO A 93 8.07 16.11 -0.27
C PRO A 93 6.68 15.49 -0.10
N LEU A 94 5.65 16.05 -0.75
CA LEU A 94 4.30 15.49 -0.73
C LEU A 94 4.26 14.09 -1.35
N HIS A 95 4.84 13.90 -2.53
CA HIS A 95 4.85 12.57 -3.17
C HIS A 95 5.74 11.61 -2.40
N LEU A 96 6.91 12.05 -1.94
CA LEU A 96 7.82 11.20 -1.17
C LEU A 96 7.18 10.72 0.14
N SER A 97 6.47 11.61 0.86
CA SER A 97 5.76 11.23 2.07
C SER A 97 4.59 10.27 1.77
N ALA A 98 3.81 10.51 0.72
CA ALA A 98 2.73 9.61 0.32
C ALA A 98 3.26 8.21 -0.07
N ILE A 99 4.37 8.15 -0.82
CA ILE A 99 5.07 6.91 -1.17
C ILE A 99 5.55 6.18 0.08
N ALA A 100 6.21 6.89 1.01
CA ALA A 100 6.72 6.31 2.24
C ALA A 100 5.60 5.76 3.13
N LEU A 101 4.52 6.54 3.32
CA LEU A 101 3.37 6.13 4.12
C LEU A 101 2.63 4.94 3.50
N GLY A 102 2.38 4.97 2.18
CA GLY A 102 1.75 3.86 1.46
C GLY A 102 2.60 2.58 1.48
N GLY A 103 3.90 2.73 1.26
CA GLY A 103 4.86 1.63 1.34
C GLY A 103 4.92 1.00 2.73
N GLU A 104 5.00 1.80 3.79
CA GLU A 104 4.96 1.30 5.17
C GLU A 104 3.61 0.68 5.52
N ALA A 105 2.49 1.27 5.08
CA ALA A 105 1.16 0.69 5.28
C ALA A 105 1.07 -0.72 4.65
N TYR A 106 1.65 -0.92 3.47
CA TYR A 106 1.77 -2.23 2.84
C TYR A 106 2.63 -3.20 3.68
N VAL A 107 3.83 -2.78 4.09
CA VAL A 107 4.76 -3.61 4.87
C VAL A 107 4.15 -4.06 6.19
N ILE A 108 3.56 -3.12 6.95
CA ILE A 108 2.91 -3.40 8.24
C ILE A 108 1.73 -4.36 8.05
N SER A 109 0.94 -4.19 6.97
CA SER A 109 -0.17 -5.09 6.64
C SER A 109 0.29 -6.54 6.46
N LEU A 110 1.37 -6.77 5.70
CA LEU A 110 1.93 -8.10 5.50
C LEU A 110 2.62 -8.65 6.77
N ILE A 111 3.24 -7.80 7.58
CA ILE A 111 3.76 -8.21 8.90
C ILE A 111 2.61 -8.67 9.81
N ASN A 112 1.47 -7.97 9.81
CA ASN A 112 0.28 -8.36 10.56
C ASN A 112 -0.28 -9.70 10.08
N GLN A 113 -0.39 -9.92 8.76
CA GLN A 113 -0.76 -11.21 8.17
C GLN A 113 0.18 -12.33 8.63
N SER A 114 1.48 -12.09 8.58
CA SER A 114 2.51 -13.05 8.99
C SER A 114 2.45 -13.37 10.47
N TYR A 115 2.23 -12.34 11.31
CA TYR A 115 2.01 -12.50 12.74
C TYR A 115 0.78 -13.35 13.03
N TYR A 116 -0.32 -13.13 12.31
CA TYR A 116 -1.53 -13.94 12.42
C TYR A 116 -1.26 -15.41 12.07
N LEU A 117 -0.60 -15.68 10.93
CA LEU A 117 -0.22 -17.05 10.54
C LEU A 117 0.65 -17.74 11.58
N LYS A 118 1.60 -17.03 12.20
CA LYS A 118 2.39 -17.56 13.34
C LYS A 118 1.47 -17.94 14.51
N ARG A 119 0.55 -17.05 14.88
CA ARG A 119 -0.36 -17.24 16.02
C ARG A 119 -1.28 -18.46 15.82
N ILE A 120 -1.80 -18.67 14.61
CA ILE A 120 -2.70 -19.81 14.34
C ILE A 120 -1.97 -21.13 14.06
N GLY A 121 -0.63 -21.17 14.19
CA GLY A 121 0.18 -22.38 14.00
C GLY A 121 0.63 -22.65 12.56
N TYR A 122 0.35 -21.75 11.62
CA TYR A 122 0.62 -21.89 10.18
C TYR A 122 1.94 -21.22 9.75
N LYS A 123 2.94 -21.16 10.64
CA LYS A 123 4.23 -20.47 10.41
C LYS A 123 4.93 -20.92 9.11
N LYS A 124 4.81 -22.19 8.73
CA LYS A 124 5.43 -22.76 7.52
C LYS A 124 4.90 -22.15 6.21
N TYR A 125 3.72 -21.53 6.24
CA TYR A 125 3.09 -20.95 5.05
C TYR A 125 3.38 -19.46 4.87
N ILE A 126 4.06 -18.81 5.83
CA ILE A 126 4.31 -17.35 5.79
C ILE A 126 4.97 -16.95 4.49
N PHE A 127 6.08 -17.61 4.13
CA PHE A 127 6.81 -17.33 2.90
C PHE A 127 5.91 -17.41 1.66
N TRP A 128 5.15 -18.50 1.53
CA TRP A 128 4.24 -18.70 0.39
C TRP A 128 3.11 -17.68 0.35
N THR A 129 2.58 -17.30 1.52
CA THR A 129 1.51 -16.30 1.58
C THR A 129 2.03 -14.89 1.28
N GLU A 130 3.24 -14.54 1.72
CA GLU A 130 3.88 -13.26 1.36
C GLU A 130 4.11 -13.19 -0.15
N LEU A 131 4.65 -14.26 -0.74
CA LEU A 131 4.90 -14.35 -2.18
C LEU A 131 3.60 -14.23 -3.00
N LEU A 132 2.55 -14.95 -2.60
CA LEU A 132 1.24 -14.86 -3.24
C LEU A 132 0.66 -13.45 -3.12
N THR A 133 0.79 -12.83 -1.94
CA THR A 133 0.32 -11.46 -1.69
C THR A 133 1.04 -10.45 -2.60
N HIS A 134 2.35 -10.56 -2.79
CA HIS A 134 3.10 -9.71 -3.74
C HIS A 134 2.61 -9.92 -5.16
N PHE A 135 2.37 -11.16 -5.57
CA PHE A 135 1.93 -11.49 -6.93
C PHE A 135 0.52 -10.93 -7.21
N LEU A 136 -0.43 -11.13 -6.29
CA LEU A 136 -1.77 -10.55 -6.37
C LEU A 136 -1.74 -9.02 -6.38
N SER A 137 -0.86 -8.41 -5.59
CA SER A 137 -0.68 -6.97 -5.55
C SER A 137 -0.12 -6.43 -6.88
N ALA A 138 0.83 -7.14 -7.50
CA ALA A 138 1.37 -6.78 -8.80
C ALA A 138 0.31 -6.84 -9.92
N ILE A 139 -0.55 -7.87 -9.90
CA ILE A 139 -1.71 -7.96 -10.80
C ILE A 139 -2.66 -6.79 -10.55
N GLY A 140 -3.02 -6.53 -9.29
CA GLY A 140 -3.93 -5.43 -8.94
C GLY A 140 -3.41 -4.06 -9.38
N ILE A 141 -2.11 -3.80 -9.21
CA ILE A 141 -1.47 -2.57 -9.71
C ILE A 141 -1.54 -2.50 -11.24
N TYR A 142 -1.28 -3.60 -11.93
CA TYR A 142 -1.38 -3.63 -13.39
C TYR A 142 -2.81 -3.32 -13.87
N LEU A 143 -3.81 -3.98 -13.29
CA LEU A 143 -5.23 -3.74 -13.60
C LEU A 143 -5.62 -2.29 -13.34
N GLY A 144 -5.20 -1.72 -12.20
CA GLY A 144 -5.51 -0.34 -11.87
C GLY A 144 -4.75 0.69 -12.68
N ARG A 145 -3.49 0.44 -13.06
CA ARG A 145 -2.66 1.45 -13.72
C ARG A 145 -2.75 1.44 -15.23
N PHE A 146 -2.87 0.26 -15.83
CA PHE A 146 -2.89 0.12 -17.30
C PHE A 146 -4.30 -0.03 -17.84
N LEU A 147 -5.15 -0.81 -17.15
CA LEU A 147 -6.54 -1.00 -17.56
C LEU A 147 -7.50 0.00 -16.89
N ARG A 148 -7.01 0.82 -15.95
CA ARG A 148 -7.75 1.88 -15.23
C ARG A 148 -8.94 1.37 -14.42
N PHE A 149 -8.89 0.10 -13.99
CA PHE A 149 -9.92 -0.46 -13.14
C PHE A 149 -9.71 -0.08 -11.66
N ASN A 150 -10.75 0.33 -10.99
CA ASN A 150 -10.76 0.56 -9.55
C ASN A 150 -11.19 -0.71 -8.79
N SER A 151 -10.88 -0.77 -7.48
CA SER A 151 -11.34 -1.87 -6.62
C SER A 151 -12.87 -2.05 -6.61
N TRP A 152 -13.64 -1.01 -6.97
CA TRP A 152 -15.10 -1.04 -7.09
C TRP A 152 -15.60 -1.66 -8.40
N ASP A 153 -14.76 -1.70 -9.45
CA ASP A 153 -15.17 -2.23 -10.76
C ASP A 153 -15.38 -3.74 -10.75
N ILE A 154 -14.74 -4.44 -9.78
CA ILE A 154 -14.94 -5.88 -9.53
C ILE A 154 -16.43 -6.18 -9.27
N ILE A 155 -17.13 -5.23 -8.64
CA ILE A 155 -18.53 -5.38 -8.27
C ILE A 155 -19.44 -4.83 -9.37
N THR A 156 -19.08 -3.71 -10.00
CA THR A 156 -19.96 -3.04 -10.96
C THR A 156 -19.87 -3.61 -12.37
N GLN A 157 -18.70 -4.09 -12.80
CA GLN A 157 -18.46 -4.57 -14.18
C GLN A 157 -17.54 -5.81 -14.23
N PRO A 158 -17.89 -6.92 -13.56
CA PRO A 158 -17.02 -8.10 -13.49
C PRO A 158 -16.75 -8.72 -14.88
N ASN A 159 -17.73 -8.75 -15.77
CA ASN A 159 -17.57 -9.38 -17.09
C ASN A 159 -16.53 -8.68 -17.96
N VAL A 160 -16.54 -7.34 -17.98
CA VAL A 160 -15.58 -6.53 -18.75
C VAL A 160 -14.17 -6.65 -18.17
N LEU A 161 -14.08 -6.72 -16.84
CA LEU A 161 -12.83 -7.00 -16.13
C LEU A 161 -12.23 -8.34 -16.55
N PHE A 162 -13.02 -9.41 -16.52
CA PHE A 162 -12.51 -10.76 -16.79
C PHE A 162 -12.08 -10.92 -18.25
N THR A 163 -12.88 -10.48 -19.22
CA THR A 163 -12.54 -10.59 -20.64
C THR A 163 -11.30 -9.75 -20.98
N SER A 164 -11.28 -8.48 -20.57
CA SER A 164 -10.16 -7.59 -20.83
C SER A 164 -8.88 -8.05 -20.13
N SER A 165 -8.98 -8.61 -18.92
CA SER A 165 -7.80 -9.11 -18.20
C SER A 165 -7.22 -10.34 -18.89
N ILE A 166 -8.04 -11.31 -19.31
CA ILE A 166 -7.57 -12.55 -19.95
C ILE A 166 -6.93 -12.25 -21.31
N ASP A 167 -7.55 -11.39 -22.12
CA ASP A 167 -7.04 -11.05 -23.45
C ASP A 167 -5.70 -10.30 -23.37
N ASN A 168 -5.52 -9.45 -22.36
CA ASN A 168 -4.26 -8.71 -22.15
C ASN A 168 -3.18 -9.53 -21.43
N LEU A 169 -3.55 -10.41 -20.50
CA LEU A 169 -2.59 -11.29 -19.80
C LEU A 169 -1.94 -12.33 -20.73
N THR A 170 -2.49 -12.52 -21.92
CA THR A 170 -1.88 -13.36 -22.96
C THR A 170 -0.75 -12.62 -23.72
N GLN A 171 -0.65 -11.30 -23.57
CA GLN A 171 0.38 -10.49 -24.24
C GLN A 171 1.68 -10.41 -23.44
N ARG A 172 2.82 -10.32 -24.13
CA ARG A 172 4.16 -10.33 -23.51
C ARG A 172 4.44 -9.11 -22.62
N VAL A 173 3.97 -7.93 -23.01
CA VAL A 173 4.25 -6.67 -22.30
C VAL A 173 3.53 -6.62 -20.93
N PRO A 174 2.22 -6.88 -20.83
CA PRO A 174 1.51 -6.99 -19.56
C PRO A 174 2.15 -7.96 -18.57
N VAL A 175 2.51 -9.16 -19.03
CA VAL A 175 3.15 -10.18 -18.19
C VAL A 175 4.50 -9.70 -17.66
N LEU A 176 5.31 -9.07 -18.50
CA LEU A 176 6.59 -8.50 -18.10
C LEU A 176 6.40 -7.41 -17.03
N VAL A 177 5.43 -6.52 -17.21
CA VAL A 177 5.14 -5.45 -16.24
C VAL A 177 4.71 -6.03 -14.89
N ILE A 178 3.85 -7.05 -14.88
CA ILE A 178 3.43 -7.73 -13.64
C ILE A 178 4.63 -8.39 -12.97
N PHE A 179 5.48 -9.09 -13.73
CA PHE A 179 6.65 -9.77 -13.17
C PHE A 179 7.67 -8.79 -12.58
N VAL A 180 7.96 -7.70 -13.28
CA VAL A 180 8.85 -6.64 -12.79
C VAL A 180 8.25 -5.98 -11.54
N THR A 181 6.97 -5.66 -11.55
CA THR A 181 6.27 -5.09 -10.38
C THR A 181 6.35 -6.05 -9.20
N PHE A 182 6.08 -7.33 -9.41
CA PHE A 182 6.19 -8.37 -8.39
C PHE A 182 7.60 -8.47 -7.78
N ALA A 183 8.64 -8.43 -8.62
CA ALA A 183 10.03 -8.44 -8.16
C ALA A 183 10.33 -7.20 -7.32
N ILE A 184 9.91 -6.01 -7.77
CA ILE A 184 10.08 -4.73 -7.04
C ILE A 184 9.39 -4.82 -5.67
N LEU A 185 8.13 -5.27 -5.62
CA LEU A 185 7.37 -5.37 -4.37
C LEU A 185 8.01 -6.36 -3.40
N THR A 186 8.50 -7.48 -3.90
CA THR A 186 9.16 -8.50 -3.09
C THR A 186 10.45 -7.95 -2.49
N VAL A 187 11.33 -7.34 -3.29
CA VAL A 187 12.58 -6.75 -2.80
C VAL A 187 12.31 -5.60 -1.82
N PHE A 188 11.40 -4.69 -2.18
CA PHE A 188 10.98 -3.58 -1.32
C PHE A 188 10.49 -4.09 0.04
N TYR A 189 9.57 -5.06 0.04
CA TYR A 189 9.04 -5.64 1.27
C TYR A 189 10.12 -6.30 2.11
N LEU A 190 11.02 -7.08 1.49
CA LEU A 190 12.11 -7.75 2.21
C LEU A 190 13.02 -6.75 2.93
N LEU A 191 13.37 -5.64 2.27
CA LEU A 191 14.20 -4.59 2.86
C LEU A 191 13.45 -3.87 3.99
N MET A 192 12.27 -3.35 3.69
CA MET A 192 11.51 -2.53 4.65
C MET A 192 11.06 -3.35 5.85
N LYS A 193 10.69 -4.63 5.68
CA LYS A 193 10.37 -5.52 6.80
C LYS A 193 11.49 -5.59 7.83
N GLN A 194 12.75 -5.65 7.39
CA GLN A 194 13.90 -5.67 8.32
C GLN A 194 14.04 -4.33 9.05
N VAL A 195 13.87 -3.22 8.34
CA VAL A 195 13.89 -1.87 8.91
C VAL A 195 12.78 -1.70 9.95
N THR A 196 11.52 -1.98 9.58
CA THR A 196 10.36 -1.82 10.47
C THR A 196 10.49 -2.70 11.72
N LEU A 197 10.86 -3.99 11.56
CA LEU A 197 11.06 -4.88 12.72
C LEU A 197 12.24 -4.45 13.60
N GLY A 198 13.34 -4.00 12.99
CA GLY A 198 14.51 -3.50 13.71
C GLY A 198 14.17 -2.26 14.56
N ILE A 199 13.46 -1.30 13.98
CA ILE A 199 12.98 -0.10 14.69
C ILE A 199 12.05 -0.50 15.85
N MET A 200 11.08 -1.40 15.61
CA MET A 200 10.18 -1.87 16.66
C MET A 200 10.91 -2.52 17.84
N LEU A 201 11.95 -3.33 17.56
CA LEU A 201 12.77 -3.96 18.60
C LEU A 201 13.57 -2.92 19.38
N ARG A 202 14.20 -1.96 18.69
CA ARG A 202 14.96 -0.86 19.31
C ARG A 202 14.07 0.00 20.22
N LEU A 203 12.89 0.39 19.75
CA LEU A 203 11.94 1.17 20.54
C LEU A 203 11.48 0.41 21.78
N ARG A 204 11.22 -0.89 21.65
CA ARG A 204 10.85 -1.74 22.79
C ARG A 204 11.96 -1.80 23.84
N GLN A 205 13.23 -1.89 23.42
CA GLN A 205 14.37 -1.87 24.35
C GLN A 205 14.43 -0.54 25.13
N ILE A 206 14.32 0.59 24.43
CA ILE A 206 14.34 1.93 25.05
C ILE A 206 13.21 2.10 26.07
N ILE A 207 12.00 1.62 25.76
CA ILE A 207 10.85 1.70 26.68
C ILE A 207 11.12 0.88 27.95
N ILE A 208 11.61 -0.37 27.79
CA ILE A 208 11.93 -1.25 28.92
C ILE A 208 13.04 -0.65 29.80
N GLU A 209 14.08 -0.09 29.21
CA GLU A 209 15.15 0.59 29.95
C GLU A 209 14.60 1.78 30.75
N ASN A 210 13.78 2.64 30.15
CA ASN A 210 13.18 3.79 30.83
C ASN A 210 12.25 3.39 31.99
N ASP A 211 11.47 2.31 31.83
CA ASP A 211 10.60 1.79 32.90
C ASP A 211 11.43 1.24 34.08
N HIS A 212 12.59 0.61 33.80
CA HIS A 212 13.49 0.14 34.85
C HIS A 212 14.11 1.27 35.68
N PHE A 213 14.38 2.44 35.08
CA PHE A 213 14.88 3.61 35.81
C PHE A 213 13.78 4.23 36.70
N ARG A 214 12.54 4.33 36.21
CA ARG A 214 11.40 4.87 37.00
C ARG A 214 11.02 4.04 38.23
N LEU A 215 11.36 2.76 38.29
CA LEU A 215 11.06 1.89 39.44
C LEU A 215 12.16 1.90 40.52
N LYS A 216 13.29 2.59 40.27
CA LYS A 216 14.40 2.72 41.22
C LYS A 216 14.42 4.07 41.97
N ASP A 217 13.62 5.02 41.52
CA ASP A 217 13.39 6.33 42.16
C ASP A 217 12.10 6.29 43.00
#